data_AF-A0AAD7HWL2-F1
#
_entry.id   AF-A0AAD7HWL2-F1
#
_cell.length_a   1.000
_cell.length_b   1.000
_cell.length_c   1.000
_cell.angle_alpha   90.00
_cell.angle_beta   90.00
_cell.angle_gamma   90.00
#
_symmetry.space_group_name_H-M   'P 1'
#
loop_
_entity.id
_entity.type
_entity.pdbx_description
1 polymer ?
#
loop_
_entity_poly.entity_id
_entity_poly.type
_entity_poly.pdbx_seq_one_letter_code
_entity_poly.pdbx_strand_id
1 'polypeptide(L)' 'MEDLPAELHFKIYKTACRDDGTTGSSLSGVSRRIREFSAAYRYQSIAVCGPVQIHRLVEQLRSVPPELRRIL' A
#
# COMPACT_ATOMS: atom_id res chain seq x y z
N MET A 1 6.14 1.78 17.40
CA MET A 1 6.01 0.88 16.23
C MET A 1 7.26 0.92 15.36
N GLU A 2 8.02 2.04 15.32
CA GLU A 2 9.18 2.20 14.43
C GLU A 2 10.44 1.43 14.84
N ASP A 3 10.54 1.06 16.11
CA ASP A 3 11.68 0.32 16.66
C ASP A 3 11.60 -1.20 16.42
N LEU A 4 10.54 -1.66 15.74
CA LEU A 4 10.43 -3.07 15.37
C LEU A 4 11.40 -3.38 14.21
N PRO A 5 11.93 -4.62 14.17
CA PRO A 5 12.62 -5.12 12.98
C PRO A 5 11.73 -5.05 11.74
N ALA A 6 12.35 -4.80 10.58
CA ALA A 6 11.64 -4.64 9.30
C ALA A 6 10.77 -5.86 8.96
N GLU A 7 11.21 -7.06 9.34
CA GLU A 7 10.51 -8.32 9.13
C GLU A 7 9.15 -8.36 9.84
N LEU A 8 9.05 -7.74 11.02
CA LEU A 8 7.78 -7.66 11.74
C LEU A 8 6.83 -6.67 11.07
N HIS A 9 7.34 -5.52 10.61
CA HIS A 9 6.56 -4.59 9.79
C HIS A 9 5.98 -5.29 8.56
N PHE A 10 6.82 -6.03 7.82
CA PHE A 10 6.39 -6.76 6.62
C PHE A 10 5.33 -7.82 6.90
N LYS A 11 5.46 -8.58 8.00
CA LYS A 11 4.44 -9.57 8.41
C LYS A 11 3.11 -8.90 8.76
N ILE A 12 3.16 -7.79 9.50
CA ILE A 12 1.97 -7.01 9.89
C ILE A 12 1.29 -6.46 8.63
N TYR A 13 2.03 -5.76 7.77
CA TYR A 13 1.47 -5.09 6.59
C TYR A 13 0.94 -6.06 5.54
N LYS A 14 1.59 -7.22 5.37
CA LYS A 14 1.07 -8.30 4.51
C LYS A 14 -0.34 -8.74 4.90
N THR A 15 -0.66 -8.68 6.19
CA THR A 15 -1.95 -9.12 6.74
C THR A 15 -2.94 -7.97 6.85
N ALA A 16 -2.48 -6.80 7.31
CA ALA A 16 -3.32 -5.63 7.55
C ALA A 16 -3.77 -4.92 6.25
N CYS A 17 -2.93 -4.88 5.21
CA CYS A 17 -3.26 -4.25 3.91
C CYS A 17 -4.09 -5.19 3.00
N ARG A 18 -5.08 -5.88 3.56
CA ARG A 18 -6.04 -6.72 2.81
C ARG A 18 -7.47 -6.15 2.84
N ASP A 19 -7.58 -4.87 3.17
CA ASP A 19 -8.83 -4.12 3.23
C ASP A 19 -9.11 -3.44 1.88
N ASP A 20 -9.94 -2.40 1.87
CA ASP A 20 -10.27 -1.61 0.68
C ASP A 20 -9.15 -0.67 0.21
N GLY A 21 -7.95 -0.76 0.79
CA GLY A 21 -6.80 0.10 0.52
C GLY A 21 -6.61 1.21 1.55
N THR A 22 -7.53 1.35 2.50
CA THR A 22 -7.45 2.37 3.56
C THR A 22 -6.21 2.18 4.44
N THR A 23 -5.89 0.96 4.84
CA THR A 23 -4.72 0.67 5.70
C THR A 23 -3.41 0.99 4.98
N GLY A 24 -3.24 0.55 3.73
CA GLY A 24 -2.01 0.80 2.96
C GLY A 24 -1.75 2.30 2.73
N SER A 25 -2.83 3.05 2.47
CA SER A 25 -2.79 4.51 2.36
C SER A 25 -2.43 5.18 3.69
N SER A 26 -3.09 4.77 4.78
CA SER A 26 -2.87 5.34 6.12
C SER A 26 -1.44 5.14 6.60
N LEU A 27 -0.88 3.93 6.43
CA LEU A 27 0.50 3.62 6.78
C LEU A 27 1.51 4.52 6.06
N SER A 28 1.24 4.83 4.78
CA SER A 28 2.10 5.72 3.99
C SER A 28 2.16 7.16 4.53
N GLY A 29 1.20 7.56 5.37
CA GLY A 29 1.12 8.87 6.00
C GLY A 29 1.74 8.96 7.40
N VAL A 30 2.08 7.84 8.05
CA VAL A 30 2.49 7.84 9.48
C VAL A 30 3.87 8.47 9.67
N SER A 31 4.87 8.00 8.93
CA SER A 31 6.25 8.49 9.00
C SER A 31 7.04 8.11 7.75
N ARG A 32 8.26 8.65 7.61
CA ARG A 32 9.15 8.29 6.49
C ARG A 32 9.50 6.79 6.51
N ARG A 33 9.88 6.25 7.67
CA ARG A 33 10.27 4.84 7.83
C ARG A 33 9.10 3.90 7.58
N ILE A 34 7.92 4.22 8.12
CA ILE A 34 6.72 3.41 7.87
C ILE A 34 6.29 3.50 6.40
N ARG A 35 6.43 4.67 5.75
CA ARG A 35 6.17 4.82 4.32
C ARG A 35 7.07 3.93 3.48
N GLU A 36 8.35 3.82 3.83
CA GLU A 36 9.31 2.93 3.17
C GLU A 36 8.93 1.45 3.37
N PHE A 37 8.67 1.02 4.60
CA PHE A 37 8.32 -0.37 4.88
C PHE A 37 6.95 -0.79 4.32
N SER A 38 5.98 0.12 4.27
CA SER A 38 4.64 -0.14 3.75
C SER A 38 4.53 -0.04 2.23
N ALA A 39 5.57 0.45 1.53
CA ALA A 39 5.52 0.70 0.09
C ALA A 39 5.12 -0.54 -0.73
N ALA A 40 5.66 -1.72 -0.38
CA ALA A 40 5.34 -2.99 -1.05
C ALA A 40 3.90 -3.49 -0.81
N TYR A 41 3.18 -2.89 0.15
CA TYR A 41 1.84 -3.30 0.58
C TYR A 41 0.77 -2.24 0.29
N ARG A 42 1.16 -1.05 -0.17
CA ARG A 42 0.26 0.09 -0.39
C ARG A 42 -0.89 -0.23 -1.34
N TYR A 43 -0.59 -0.99 -2.39
CA TYR A 43 -1.53 -1.34 -3.46
C TYR A 43 -1.95 -2.82 -3.41
N GLN A 44 -1.66 -3.51 -2.29
CA GLN A 44 -1.91 -4.93 -2.14
C GLN A 44 -3.40 -5.27 -2.28
N SER A 45 -4.28 -4.42 -1.78
CA SER A 45 -5.72 -4.55 -1.89
C SER A 45 -6.32 -3.15 -2.06
N ILE A 46 -7.20 -2.98 -3.04
CA ILE A 46 -7.81 -1.70 -3.40
C ILE A 46 -9.24 -1.96 -3.84
N ALA A 47 -10.21 -1.33 -3.18
CA ALA A 47 -11.56 -1.28 -3.71
C ALA A 47 -11.69 -0.09 -4.66
N VAL A 48 -12.24 -0.32 -5.85
CA VAL A 48 -12.59 0.73 -6.80
C VAL A 48 -14.08 0.65 -7.15
N CYS A 49 -14.75 1.79 -7.10
CA CYS A 49 -16.16 1.91 -7.45
C CYS A 49 -16.32 2.93 -8.59
N GLY A 50 -16.67 2.42 -9.77
CA GLY A 50 -17.00 3.22 -10.94
C GLY A 50 -15.81 3.66 -11.81
N PRO A 51 -16.11 4.18 -13.00
CA PRO A 51 -15.11 4.42 -14.06
C PRO A 51 -14.10 5.50 -13.71
N VAL A 52 -14.49 6.50 -12.91
CA VAL A 52 -13.60 7.59 -12.48
C VAL A 52 -12.50 7.09 -11.57
N GLN A 53 -12.83 6.22 -10.60
CA GLN A 53 -11.84 5.66 -9.69
C GLN A 53 -10.89 4.71 -10.43
N ILE A 54 -11.41 3.91 -11.36
CA ILE A 54 -10.60 3.04 -12.21
C ILE A 54 -9.57 3.85 -13.03
N HIS A 55 -10.00 4.92 -13.70
CA HIS A 55 -9.09 5.76 -14.48
C HIS A 55 -8.00 6.39 -13.60
N ARG A 56 -8.38 6.95 -12.45
CA ARG A 56 -7.40 7.54 -11.52
C ARG A 56 -6.40 6.51 -11.02
N LEU A 57 -6.86 5.31 -10.67
CA LEU A 57 -5.97 4.24 -10.22
C LEU A 57 -4.98 3.85 -11.31
N VAL A 58 -5.43 3.71 -12.56
CA VAL A 58 -4.55 3.39 -13.70
C VAL A 58 -3.48 4.47 -13.89
N GLU A 59 -3.85 5.76 -13.89
CA GLU A 59 -2.88 6.85 -14.01
C GLU A 59 -1.88 6.86 -12.84
N GLN A 60 -2.33 6.62 -11.61
CA GLN A 60 -1.43 6.50 -10.46
C GLN A 60 -0.46 5.32 -10.62
N LEU A 61 -0.96 4.13 -10.95
CA LEU A 61 -0.13 2.93 -11.08
C LEU A 61 0.92 3.06 -12.19
N ARG A 62 0.65 3.81 -13.27
CA ARG A 62 1.65 4.08 -14.32
C ARG A 62 2.91 4.76 -13.78
N SER A 63 2.78 5.61 -12.78
CA SER A 63 3.90 6.32 -12.14
C SER A 63 4.65 5.50 -11.08
N VAL A 64 4.09 4.37 -10.65
CA VAL A 64 4.66 3.51 -9.60
C VAL A 64 5.59 2.47 -10.25
N PRO A 65 6.78 2.15 -9.70
CA PRO A 65 7.62 1.07 -10.20
C PRO A 65 6.91 -0.30 -10.21
N PRO A 66 7.12 -1.16 -11.23
CA PRO A 66 6.40 -2.44 -11.35
C PRO A 66 6.45 -3.33 -10.10
N GLU A 67 7.58 -3.37 -9.39
CA GLU A 67 7.79 -4.13 -8.17
C GLU A 67 6.90 -3.69 -6.99
N LEU A 68 6.37 -2.46 -7.03
CA LEU A 68 5.47 -1.90 -6.02
C LEU A 68 3.98 -1.97 -6.42
N ARG A 69 3.66 -2.47 -7.62
CA ARG A 69 2.27 -2.58 -8.12
C ARG A 69 1.60 -3.91 -7.75
N ARG A 70 2.06 -4.57 -6.70
CA ARG A 70 1.55 -5.91 -6.34
C ARG A 70 0.10 -5.80 -5.86
N ILE A 71 -0.81 -6.49 -6.55
CA ILE A 71 -2.22 -6.63 -6.19
C ILE A 71 -2.46 -8.13 -5.89
N LEU A 72 -3.18 -8.44 -4.81
CA LEU A 72 -3.61 -9.80 -4.44
C LEU A 72 -5.02 -10.12 -4.95
#